data_AF-A0AAV5TGM1-F1
#
_entry.id   AF-A0AAV5TGM1-F1
#
_cell.length_a   1.000
_cell.length_b   1.000
_cell.length_c   1.000
_cell.angle_alpha   90.00
_cell.angle_beta   90.00
_cell.angle_gamma   90.00
#
_symmetry.space_group_name_H-M   'P 1'
#
loop_
_entity.id
_entity.type
_entity.pdbx_description
1 polymer ?
#
loop_
_entity_poly.entity_id
_entity_poly.type
_entity_poly.pdbx_seq_one_letter_code
_entity_poly.pdbx_strand_id
1 'polypeptide(L)'
;MLVFTSDIPSFEYMLNDQREARITNRHIFTQPHTGMWVRTLEYIGDGQVHFETGAGVGESEQRYHMRSYPCWAVPDWIISFDNVMTVWVDDGTTYTVEFSRDLGGSKSPKVLAKNDYILIMTSGRSDDLQNLGGHTDNRAYLQIGNKDNTDVHVEMDITLDTDNTGYIELQKAYADKTTYKYYNGTRTEDFNTGYFELRYEPHGKDAPEIWKSQDNIFLDVWLGPKRTTITPQPTTTTPPPTTVTTPKPITTPPKPTDGPYCKCGVDKFGFPVDWKYNDIWLDV
;
A
#
# COMPACT_ATOMS: atom_id res chain seq x y z
N MET A 1 5.89 18.05 -0.59
CA MET A 1 4.50 18.45 -0.91
C MET A 1 4.10 17.77 -2.21
N LEU A 2 3.23 16.76 -2.16
CA LEU A 2 2.71 16.04 -3.33
C LEU A 2 1.55 16.81 -3.96
N VAL A 3 1.48 16.89 -5.29
CA VAL A 3 0.28 17.28 -6.04
C VAL A 3 0.14 16.39 -7.27
N PHE A 4 -1.01 15.71 -7.41
CA PHE A 4 -1.38 14.83 -8.52
C PHE A 4 -2.02 15.62 -9.66
N THR A 5 -1.69 15.34 -10.92
CA THR A 5 -2.29 16.04 -12.08
C THR A 5 -2.95 15.07 -13.03
N SER A 6 -4.09 14.47 -12.67
CA SER A 6 -4.85 13.71 -13.67
C SER A 6 -5.27 14.61 -14.85
N ASP A 7 -5.34 14.02 -16.05
CA ASP A 7 -6.10 14.50 -17.22
C ASP A 7 -7.61 14.65 -16.94
N ILE A 8 -8.05 14.29 -15.73
CA ILE A 8 -9.31 14.67 -15.10
C ILE A 8 -9.06 15.89 -14.19
N PRO A 9 -9.82 17.00 -14.34
CA PRO A 9 -9.60 18.27 -13.64
C PRO A 9 -10.02 18.25 -12.17
N SER A 10 -9.61 17.23 -11.41
CA SER A 10 -9.83 17.13 -9.97
C SER A 10 -8.50 17.28 -9.25
N PHE A 11 -8.26 18.46 -8.69
CA PHE A 11 -7.24 18.65 -7.67
C PHE A 11 -7.60 17.81 -6.44
N GLU A 12 -6.77 16.84 -6.10
CA GLU A 12 -6.91 16.15 -4.82
C GLU A 12 -6.37 17.02 -3.68
N TYR A 13 -7.28 17.69 -2.97
CA TYR A 13 -6.93 18.36 -1.73
C TYR A 13 -6.58 17.31 -0.66
N MET A 14 -5.36 17.39 -0.13
CA MET A 14 -4.88 16.52 0.93
C MET A 14 -5.42 16.98 2.29
N LEU A 15 -6.59 16.47 2.66
CA LEU A 15 -7.08 16.53 4.04
C LEU A 15 -6.64 15.25 4.76
N ASN A 16 -6.27 15.37 6.04
CA ASN A 16 -5.94 14.24 6.91
C ASN A 16 -7.17 13.45 7.35
N ASP A 17 -8.35 13.85 6.89
CA ASP A 17 -9.62 13.26 7.26
C ASP A 17 -9.76 11.84 6.72
N GLN A 18 -10.48 11.02 7.46
CA GLN A 18 -10.93 9.71 6.99
C GLN A 18 -11.84 9.89 5.78
N ARG A 19 -11.62 9.09 4.74
CA ARG A 19 -12.39 9.13 3.50
C ARG A 19 -12.76 7.72 3.08
N GLU A 20 -13.83 7.63 2.31
CA GLU A 20 -14.23 6.39 1.66
C GLU A 20 -13.89 6.46 0.16
N ALA A 21 -13.49 5.33 -0.40
CA ALA A 21 -13.28 5.15 -1.83
C ALA A 21 -13.93 3.85 -2.29
N ARG A 22 -14.58 3.90 -3.45
CA ARG A 22 -15.13 2.73 -4.14
C ARG A 22 -14.32 2.46 -5.39
N ILE A 23 -13.58 1.34 -5.39
CA ILE A 23 -12.65 0.95 -6.43
C ILE A 23 -13.32 -0.09 -7.33
N THR A 24 -13.47 0.22 -8.61
CA THR A 24 -14.07 -0.67 -9.64
C THR A 24 -13.14 -0.97 -10.80
N ASN A 25 -11.97 -0.34 -10.80
CA ASN A 25 -10.88 -0.61 -11.72
C ASN A 25 -9.58 -0.30 -10.98
N ARG A 26 -9.16 0.96 -10.94
CA ARG A 26 -7.92 1.40 -10.29
C ARG A 26 -8.15 2.67 -9.47
N HIS A 27 -7.47 2.77 -8.34
CA HIS A 27 -7.42 3.94 -7.48
C HIS A 27 -6.01 4.13 -6.93
N ILE A 28 -5.57 5.38 -6.78
CA ILE A 28 -4.22 5.73 -6.34
C ILE A 28 -4.35 6.51 -5.03
N PHE A 29 -3.79 5.95 -3.96
CA PHE A 29 -3.72 6.59 -2.65
C PHE A 29 -2.35 7.21 -2.46
N THR A 30 -2.33 8.43 -1.92
CA THR A 30 -1.11 9.22 -1.87
C THR A 30 -1.02 10.08 -0.62
N GLN A 31 0.17 10.27 -0.06
CA GLN A 31 0.37 11.11 1.13
C GLN A 31 1.81 11.66 1.25
N PRO A 32 2.02 12.89 1.75
CA PRO A 32 3.25 13.66 1.49
C PRO A 32 4.50 13.18 2.23
N HIS A 33 4.35 12.36 3.27
CA HIS A 33 5.46 12.08 4.19
C HIS A 33 5.85 10.60 4.16
N THR A 34 4.97 9.73 4.65
CA THR A 34 5.22 8.31 4.95
C THR A 34 3.98 7.72 5.62
N GLY A 35 3.64 6.48 5.29
CA GLY A 35 2.53 5.83 5.97
C GLY A 35 1.13 6.20 5.47
N MET A 36 0.31 5.18 5.24
CA MET A 36 -1.15 5.30 5.17
C MET A 36 -1.79 4.01 5.68
N TRP A 37 -3.06 4.09 6.07
CA TRP A 37 -3.86 2.90 6.27
C TRP A 37 -5.10 2.89 5.39
N VAL A 38 -5.51 1.70 5.02
CA VAL A 38 -6.74 1.37 4.31
C VAL A 38 -7.47 0.30 5.12
N ARG A 39 -8.76 0.47 5.30
CA ARG A 39 -9.66 -0.46 5.98
C ARG A 39 -10.69 -0.93 4.98
N THR A 40 -10.81 -2.25 4.86
CA THR A 40 -11.83 -2.88 4.04
C THR A 40 -13.21 -2.63 4.65
N LEU A 41 -14.13 -2.07 3.87
CA LEU A 41 -15.54 -1.93 4.25
C LEU A 41 -16.39 -3.00 3.57
N GLU A 42 -16.16 -3.22 2.28
CA GLU A 42 -16.96 -4.16 1.49
C GLU A 42 -16.16 -4.66 0.28
N TYR A 43 -16.44 -5.89 -0.14
CA TYR A 43 -16.06 -6.42 -1.43
C TYR A 43 -17.29 -7.03 -2.12
N ILE A 44 -17.36 -6.89 -3.44
CA ILE A 44 -18.40 -7.48 -4.27
C ILE A 44 -17.72 -8.10 -5.48
N GLY A 45 -17.93 -9.40 -5.72
CA GLY A 45 -17.30 -10.15 -6.81
C GLY A 45 -16.46 -11.33 -6.33
N ASP A 46 -15.85 -12.05 -7.28
CA ASP A 46 -15.00 -13.23 -7.06
C ASP A 46 -13.56 -13.05 -7.58
N GLY A 47 -13.22 -11.84 -8.05
CA GLY A 47 -11.91 -11.50 -8.55
C GLY A 47 -10.86 -11.21 -7.47
N GLN A 48 -9.74 -10.68 -7.92
CA GLN A 48 -8.60 -10.31 -7.10
C GLN A 48 -8.58 -8.79 -6.82
N VAL A 49 -7.98 -8.44 -5.69
CA VAL A 49 -7.57 -7.09 -5.31
C VAL A 49 -6.05 -7.06 -5.29
N HIS A 50 -5.47 -6.12 -6.02
CA HIS A 50 -4.03 -5.99 -6.22
C HIS A 50 -3.53 -4.71 -5.55
N PHE A 51 -2.43 -4.84 -4.83
CA PHE A 51 -1.76 -3.76 -4.10
C PHE A 51 -0.37 -3.56 -4.69
N GLU A 52 -0.06 -2.31 -5.02
CA GLU A 52 1.18 -1.91 -5.69
C GLU A 52 1.69 -0.61 -5.07
N THR A 53 3.00 -0.42 -5.11
CA THR A 53 3.61 0.89 -4.83
C THR A 53 3.75 1.69 -6.12
N GLY A 54 3.67 3.02 -6.01
CA GLY A 54 3.78 3.93 -7.15
C GLY A 54 2.51 4.04 -8.01
N ALA A 55 2.53 4.91 -9.02
CA ALA A 55 1.33 5.40 -9.72
C ALA A 55 1.33 5.19 -11.25
N GLY A 56 2.44 4.78 -11.87
CA GLY A 56 2.50 4.65 -13.34
C GLY A 56 1.74 3.45 -13.91
N VAL A 57 1.83 3.20 -15.22
CA VAL A 57 1.12 2.07 -15.84
C VAL A 57 1.83 0.72 -15.68
N GLY A 58 3.02 0.68 -15.10
CA GLY A 58 3.81 -0.55 -14.90
C GLY A 58 5.19 -0.26 -14.31
N GLU A 59 6.06 -1.27 -14.20
CA GLU A 59 7.39 -1.10 -13.59
C GLU A 59 8.28 -0.08 -14.31
N SER A 60 8.16 0.01 -15.64
CA SER A 60 8.85 1.02 -16.45
C SER A 60 8.43 2.45 -16.13
N GLU A 61 7.28 2.63 -15.48
CA GLU A 61 6.74 3.90 -15.02
C GLU A 61 6.61 3.92 -13.48
N GLN A 62 7.51 3.23 -12.80
CA GLN A 62 7.61 3.22 -11.34
C GLN A 62 6.35 2.70 -10.63
N ARG A 63 5.76 1.61 -11.13
CA ARG A 63 4.73 0.85 -10.41
C ARG A 63 5.20 -0.58 -10.16
N TYR A 64 5.25 -0.98 -8.89
CA TYR A 64 5.78 -2.28 -8.49
C TYR A 64 4.75 -3.08 -7.69
N HIS A 65 4.57 -4.34 -8.10
CA HIS A 65 3.59 -5.23 -7.49
C HIS A 65 4.01 -5.66 -6.08
N MET A 66 3.15 -5.44 -5.09
CA MET A 66 3.40 -5.85 -3.72
C MET A 66 2.68 -7.16 -3.38
N ARG A 67 1.34 -7.17 -3.46
CA ARG A 67 0.55 -8.35 -3.10
C ARG A 67 -0.81 -8.37 -3.79
N SER A 68 -1.36 -9.56 -3.98
CA SER A 68 -2.72 -9.77 -4.46
C SER A 68 -3.49 -10.67 -3.51
N TYR A 69 -4.80 -10.42 -3.38
CA TYR A 69 -5.71 -11.25 -2.59
C TYR A 69 -7.01 -11.48 -3.35
N PRO A 70 -7.58 -12.69 -3.32
CA PRO A 70 -8.96 -12.85 -3.74
C PRO A 70 -9.85 -12.07 -2.77
N CYS A 71 -10.98 -11.53 -3.23
CA CYS A 71 -11.84 -10.64 -2.43
C CYS A 71 -12.15 -11.14 -1.02
N TRP A 72 -12.40 -12.45 -0.87
CA TRP A 72 -12.75 -13.09 0.40
C TRP A 72 -11.58 -13.25 1.38
N ALA A 73 -10.34 -13.01 0.95
CA ALA A 73 -9.13 -13.14 1.76
C ALA A 73 -8.41 -11.81 2.00
N VAL A 74 -8.96 -10.68 1.50
CA VAL A 74 -8.37 -9.36 1.72
C VAL A 74 -8.32 -9.05 3.23
N PRO A 75 -7.20 -8.52 3.75
CA PRO A 75 -7.10 -8.06 5.13
C PRO A 75 -8.19 -7.03 5.51
N ASP A 76 -8.59 -7.00 6.77
CA ASP A 76 -9.51 -5.97 7.26
C ASP A 76 -8.81 -4.61 7.29
N TRP A 77 -7.52 -4.61 7.60
CA TRP A 77 -6.65 -3.43 7.60
C TRP A 77 -5.40 -3.67 6.77
N ILE A 78 -4.99 -2.63 6.06
CA ILE A 78 -3.75 -2.60 5.30
C ILE A 78 -3.03 -1.33 5.72
N ILE A 79 -1.81 -1.47 6.22
CA ILE A 79 -0.95 -0.36 6.59
C ILE A 79 0.24 -0.40 5.64
N SER A 80 0.40 0.65 4.85
CA SER A 80 1.55 0.80 3.97
C SER A 80 2.47 1.87 4.55
N PHE A 81 3.78 1.63 4.62
CA PHE A 81 4.73 2.71 4.90
C PHE A 81 5.06 3.56 3.66
N ASP A 82 4.73 3.06 2.47
CA ASP A 82 4.93 3.77 1.22
C ASP A 82 4.02 5.00 1.12
N ASN A 83 4.48 6.01 0.38
CA ASN A 83 3.77 7.28 0.20
C ASN A 83 2.78 7.28 -0.96
N VAL A 84 2.90 6.32 -1.86
CA VAL A 84 1.99 6.07 -2.97
C VAL A 84 1.63 4.59 -2.99
N MET A 85 0.33 4.30 -2.97
CA MET A 85 -0.21 2.96 -3.11
C MET A 85 -1.26 2.95 -4.21
N THR A 86 -1.05 2.14 -5.24
CA THR A 86 -2.06 1.86 -6.25
C THR A 86 -2.81 0.59 -5.87
N VAL A 87 -4.13 0.67 -5.87
CA VAL A 87 -5.02 -0.47 -5.68
C VAL A 87 -5.87 -0.63 -6.92
N TRP A 88 -5.91 -1.84 -7.45
CA TRP A 88 -6.81 -2.16 -8.56
C TRP A 88 -7.47 -3.52 -8.37
N VAL A 89 -8.60 -3.71 -9.05
CA VAL A 89 -9.44 -4.90 -8.92
C VAL A 89 -9.74 -5.48 -10.30
N ASP A 90 -9.95 -6.79 -10.36
CA ASP A 90 -10.39 -7.46 -11.58
C ASP A 90 -11.75 -6.97 -12.07
N ASP A 91 -12.02 -7.14 -13.38
CA ASP A 91 -13.30 -6.82 -13.99
C ASP A 91 -14.47 -7.52 -13.25
N GLY A 92 -15.53 -6.76 -12.97
CA GLY A 92 -16.69 -7.28 -12.23
C GLY A 92 -16.52 -7.29 -10.72
N THR A 93 -15.35 -6.89 -10.20
CA THR A 93 -15.10 -6.73 -8.77
C THR A 93 -15.27 -5.27 -8.33
N THR A 94 -15.81 -5.06 -7.14
CA THR A 94 -15.80 -3.78 -6.44
C THR A 94 -15.14 -3.95 -5.08
N TYR A 95 -14.24 -3.05 -4.74
CA TYR A 95 -13.62 -2.97 -3.42
C TYR A 95 -13.87 -1.59 -2.81
N THR A 96 -14.62 -1.57 -1.70
CA THR A 96 -14.95 -0.34 -0.97
C THR A 96 -14.12 -0.27 0.30
N VAL A 97 -13.47 0.87 0.50
CA VAL A 97 -12.54 1.06 1.60
C VAL A 97 -12.75 2.40 2.30
N GLU A 98 -12.40 2.42 3.58
CA GLU A 98 -12.10 3.63 4.35
C GLU A 98 -10.56 3.79 4.36
N PHE A 99 -10.04 5.00 4.27
CA PHE A 99 -8.60 5.22 4.33
C PHE A 99 -8.25 6.53 5.05
N SER A 100 -7.01 6.60 5.54
CA SER A 100 -6.41 7.85 6.01
C SER A 100 -4.88 7.80 5.88
N ARG A 101 -4.33 9.01 5.91
CA ARG A 101 -2.90 9.30 5.86
C ARG A 101 -2.29 9.44 7.28
N ASP A 102 -3.14 9.39 8.30
CA ASP A 102 -2.72 9.45 9.70
C ASP A 102 -2.58 8.04 10.27
N LEU A 103 -1.33 7.57 10.41
CA LEU A 103 -1.00 6.32 11.10
C LEU A 103 -1.24 6.37 12.62
N GLY A 104 -1.71 7.50 13.12
CA GLY A 104 -1.92 7.79 14.53
C GLY A 104 -0.64 8.24 15.23
N GLY A 105 -0.72 8.31 16.55
CA GLY A 105 0.40 8.65 17.40
C GLY A 105 0.31 7.92 18.73
N SER A 106 1.37 7.98 19.54
CA SER A 106 1.36 7.39 20.90
C SER A 106 0.19 7.87 21.78
N LYS A 107 -0.32 9.08 21.54
CA LYS A 107 -1.50 9.66 22.23
C LYS A 107 -2.83 9.44 21.51
N SER A 108 -2.78 9.02 20.25
CA SER A 108 -3.93 8.82 19.36
C SER A 108 -3.68 7.58 18.49
N PRO A 109 -3.50 6.38 19.10
CA PRO A 109 -3.23 5.17 18.33
C PRO A 109 -4.45 4.80 17.50
N LYS A 110 -4.21 4.09 16.40
CA LYS A 110 -5.29 3.54 15.60
C LYS A 110 -5.96 2.40 16.37
N VAL A 111 -7.27 2.54 16.59
CA VAL A 111 -8.06 1.55 17.32
C VAL A 111 -8.55 0.48 16.34
N LEU A 112 -8.15 -0.76 16.60
CA LEU A 112 -8.49 -1.97 15.85
C LEU A 112 -9.47 -2.82 16.65
N ALA A 113 -10.30 -3.60 15.96
CA ALA A 113 -11.21 -4.54 16.61
C ALA A 113 -10.51 -5.87 16.89
N LYS A 114 -11.04 -6.62 17.87
CA LYS A 114 -10.63 -8.01 18.07
C LYS A 114 -11.05 -8.83 16.84
N ASN A 115 -10.21 -9.79 16.48
CA ASN A 115 -10.30 -10.65 15.30
C ASN A 115 -10.05 -9.95 13.96
N ASP A 116 -9.55 -8.70 13.98
CA ASP A 116 -9.03 -8.06 12.77
C ASP A 116 -7.77 -8.80 12.29
N TYR A 117 -7.66 -8.91 10.98
CA TYR A 117 -6.48 -9.31 10.22
C TYR A 117 -5.89 -8.07 9.56
N ILE A 118 -4.64 -7.76 9.90
CA ILE A 118 -3.91 -6.61 9.37
C ILE A 118 -2.76 -7.10 8.49
N LEU A 119 -2.63 -6.52 7.31
CA LEU A 119 -1.39 -6.55 6.54
C LEU A 119 -0.63 -5.26 6.79
N ILE A 120 0.64 -5.36 7.17
CA ILE A 120 1.57 -4.23 7.14
C ILE A 120 2.59 -4.49 6.04
N MET A 121 2.82 -3.51 5.18
CA MET A 121 3.68 -3.69 4.02
C MET A 121 4.49 -2.45 3.64
N THR A 122 5.64 -2.69 3.01
CA THR A 122 6.41 -1.65 2.33
C THR A 122 7.31 -2.29 1.28
N SER A 123 7.57 -1.53 0.22
CA SER A 123 8.48 -1.93 -0.85
C SER A 123 9.88 -1.31 -0.72
N GLY A 124 10.06 -0.34 0.18
CA GLY A 124 11.25 0.52 0.23
C GLY A 124 11.58 1.27 -1.08
N ARG A 125 10.69 1.24 -2.09
CA ARG A 125 10.83 1.91 -3.40
C ARG A 125 10.11 3.25 -3.47
N SER A 126 9.46 3.62 -2.37
CA SER A 126 8.71 4.85 -2.21
C SER A 126 9.66 6.01 -1.90
N ASP A 127 9.69 7.04 -2.76
CA ASP A 127 10.48 8.26 -2.56
C ASP A 127 9.84 9.14 -1.49
N ASP A 128 10.01 8.72 -0.25
CA ASP A 128 9.39 9.29 0.93
C ASP A 128 10.43 9.66 1.98
N LEU A 129 9.98 10.37 3.02
CA LEU A 129 10.91 10.87 4.05
C LEU A 129 11.64 9.73 4.78
N GLN A 130 11.04 8.54 4.85
CA GLN A 130 11.60 7.38 5.54
C GLN A 130 12.76 6.77 4.76
N ASN A 131 12.57 6.55 3.46
CA ASN A 131 13.60 5.98 2.60
C ASN A 131 14.71 6.98 2.28
N LEU A 132 14.41 8.29 2.22
CA LEU A 132 15.43 9.34 2.05
C LEU A 132 16.27 9.53 3.32
N GLY A 133 15.61 9.70 4.47
CA GLY A 133 16.29 10.07 5.71
C GLY A 133 16.92 8.88 6.42
N GLY A 134 16.30 7.70 6.30
CA GLY A 134 16.48 6.60 7.25
C GLY A 134 16.05 7.01 8.67
N HIS A 135 15.76 6.04 9.52
CA HIS A 135 15.50 6.27 10.95
C HIS A 135 14.50 7.39 11.31
N THR A 136 13.55 7.67 10.41
CA THR A 136 12.45 8.58 10.70
C THR A 136 11.48 7.89 11.65
N ASP A 137 10.92 8.63 12.61
CA ASP A 137 10.02 8.10 13.65
C ASP A 137 8.62 7.71 13.12
N ASN A 138 8.57 6.95 12.02
CA ASN A 138 7.35 6.53 11.36
C ASN A 138 6.95 5.16 11.86
N ARG A 139 5.86 5.15 12.61
CA ARG A 139 5.37 3.97 13.31
C ARG A 139 3.88 3.83 13.09
N ALA A 140 3.44 2.58 12.97
CA ALA A 140 2.05 2.24 13.21
C ALA A 140 1.83 2.07 14.71
N TYR A 141 0.99 2.94 15.29
CA TYR A 141 0.58 2.86 16.69
C TYR A 141 -0.77 2.14 16.78
N LEU A 142 -0.80 0.92 17.28
CA LEU A 142 -1.98 0.05 17.18
C LEU A 142 -2.53 -0.29 18.56
N GLN A 143 -3.77 0.12 18.81
CA GLN A 143 -4.51 -0.20 20.04
C GLN A 143 -5.63 -1.19 19.70
N ILE A 144 -5.80 -2.21 20.53
CA ILE A 144 -6.85 -3.23 20.36
C ILE A 144 -8.02 -2.89 21.29
N GLY A 145 -9.19 -2.60 20.71
CA GLY A 145 -10.38 -2.20 21.46
C GLY A 145 -10.09 -1.06 22.44
N ASN A 146 -10.49 -1.22 23.70
CA ASN A 146 -10.16 -0.27 24.77
C ASN A 146 -8.90 -0.70 25.55
N LYS A 147 -7.82 -1.02 24.82
CA LYS A 147 -6.60 -1.68 25.36
C LYS A 147 -6.91 -3.05 25.95
N ASP A 148 -7.82 -3.78 25.29
CA ASP A 148 -8.22 -5.10 25.70
C ASP A 148 -7.15 -6.11 25.30
N ASN A 149 -6.51 -6.75 26.27
CA ASN A 149 -5.55 -7.81 26.01
C ASN A 149 -6.15 -8.88 25.10
N THR A 150 -5.44 -9.16 24.02
CA THR A 150 -5.81 -10.10 22.96
C THR A 150 -4.54 -10.81 22.52
N ASP A 151 -4.66 -12.09 22.14
CA ASP A 151 -3.54 -12.81 21.54
C ASP A 151 -3.27 -12.22 20.15
N VAL A 152 -2.02 -11.85 19.90
CA VAL A 152 -1.53 -11.29 18.65
C VAL A 152 -0.57 -12.30 18.04
N HIS A 153 -0.90 -12.74 16.84
CA HIS A 153 -0.03 -13.59 16.02
C HIS A 153 0.51 -12.76 14.87
N VAL A 154 1.83 -12.75 14.66
CA VAL A 154 2.48 -12.03 13.58
C VAL A 154 3.31 -13.00 12.76
N GLU A 155 3.05 -13.08 11.47
CA GLU A 155 3.91 -13.72 10.48
C GLU A 155 4.63 -12.64 9.67
N MET A 156 5.96 -12.70 9.64
CA MET A 156 6.79 -11.72 8.95
C MET A 156 7.52 -12.41 7.80
N ASP A 157 7.50 -11.77 6.64
CA ASP A 157 8.37 -12.05 5.51
C ASP A 157 9.14 -10.78 5.16
N ILE A 158 10.44 -10.78 5.45
CA ILE A 158 11.30 -9.60 5.38
C ILE A 158 12.41 -9.87 4.37
N THR A 159 12.42 -9.07 3.31
CA THR A 159 13.56 -8.91 2.41
C THR A 159 14.02 -7.47 2.49
N LEU A 160 15.31 -7.26 2.68
CA LEU A 160 16.02 -5.99 2.78
C LEU A 160 17.22 -6.10 1.87
N ASP A 161 17.52 -5.01 1.18
CA ASP A 161 18.69 -4.82 0.35
C ASP A 161 19.97 -5.13 1.14
N THR A 162 20.86 -5.94 0.56
CA THR A 162 22.12 -6.35 1.19
C THR A 162 23.08 -5.18 1.39
N ASP A 163 22.99 -4.18 0.52
CA ASP A 163 23.95 -3.05 0.49
C ASP A 163 23.46 -1.88 1.34
N ASN A 164 22.19 -1.90 1.76
CA ASN A 164 21.54 -0.83 2.51
C ASN A 164 20.52 -1.38 3.51
N THR A 165 21.00 -2.23 4.42
CA THR A 165 20.12 -3.00 5.32
C THR A 165 19.52 -2.13 6.42
N GLY A 166 18.19 -2.12 6.51
CA GLY A 166 17.44 -1.61 7.66
C GLY A 166 17.01 -2.72 8.63
N TYR A 167 15.88 -2.53 9.30
CA TYR A 167 15.16 -3.57 10.04
C TYR A 167 13.68 -3.21 10.23
N ILE A 168 12.90 -4.20 10.67
CA ILE A 168 11.58 -3.99 11.27
C ILE A 168 11.71 -4.01 12.78
N GLU A 169 11.12 -3.03 13.45
CA GLU A 169 11.09 -2.96 14.91
C GLU A 169 9.66 -3.15 15.44
N LEU A 170 9.50 -4.09 16.37
CA LEU A 170 8.23 -4.38 17.04
C LEU A 170 8.36 -4.06 18.54
N GLN A 171 7.44 -3.23 19.05
CA GLN A 171 7.25 -3.02 20.49
C GLN A 171 5.93 -3.70 20.89
N LYS A 172 5.98 -4.68 21.79
CA LYS A 172 4.84 -5.57 22.08
C LYS A 172 3.88 -5.04 23.16
N ALA A 173 4.19 -3.92 23.80
CA ALA A 173 3.36 -3.32 24.84
C ALA A 173 3.55 -1.79 24.94
N TYR A 174 2.59 -1.09 25.55
CA TYR A 174 2.67 0.37 25.73
C TYR A 174 3.62 0.78 26.88
N ALA A 175 3.53 0.06 28.01
CA ALA A 175 4.29 0.38 29.22
C ALA A 175 5.74 -0.14 29.17
N ASP A 176 5.97 -1.21 28.41
CA ASP A 176 7.29 -1.78 28.19
C ASP A 176 7.84 -1.28 26.86
N LYS A 177 8.91 -0.49 26.92
CA LYS A 177 9.60 0.08 25.76
C LYS A 177 10.61 -0.88 25.15
N THR A 178 10.61 -2.15 25.54
CA THR A 178 11.44 -3.17 24.91
C THR A 178 11.03 -3.33 23.46
N THR A 179 12.01 -3.14 22.57
CA THR A 179 11.82 -3.33 21.14
C THR A 179 12.58 -4.54 20.64
N TYR A 180 12.00 -5.20 19.63
CA TYR A 180 12.57 -6.37 18.98
C TYR A 180 12.83 -6.04 17.51
N LYS A 181 14.06 -6.26 17.05
CA LYS A 181 14.50 -5.94 15.69
C LYS A 181 14.56 -7.21 14.85
N TYR A 182 13.95 -7.15 13.67
CA TYR A 182 13.87 -8.24 12.71
C TYR A 182 14.52 -7.80 11.39
N TYR A 183 15.36 -8.68 10.87
CA TYR A 183 16.09 -8.52 9.61
C TYR A 183 15.60 -9.58 8.61
N ASN A 184 16.32 -9.77 7.52
CA ASN A 184 16.00 -10.71 6.46
C ASN A 184 15.57 -12.11 6.93
N GLY A 185 14.54 -12.63 6.26
CA GLY A 185 13.98 -13.96 6.44
C GLY A 185 12.55 -13.94 6.96
N THR A 186 12.03 -15.14 7.22
CA THR A 186 10.69 -15.32 7.76
C THR A 186 10.71 -15.51 9.28
N ARG A 187 9.73 -14.93 9.98
CA ARG A 187 9.62 -14.99 11.45
C ARG A 187 8.16 -15.10 11.88
N THR A 188 7.95 -15.71 13.04
CA THR A 188 6.64 -15.80 13.68
C THR A 188 6.76 -15.33 15.11
N GLU A 189 5.82 -14.51 15.55
CA GLU A 189 5.75 -13.98 16.90
C GLU A 189 4.35 -14.13 17.46
N ASP A 190 4.28 -14.56 18.72
CA ASP A 190 3.06 -14.70 19.48
C ASP A 190 3.19 -13.94 20.80
N PHE A 191 2.25 -13.05 21.09
CA PHE A 191 2.23 -12.29 22.34
C PHE A 191 0.81 -11.86 22.71
N ASN A 192 0.56 -11.60 23.99
CA ASN A 192 -0.74 -11.12 24.47
C ASN A 192 -0.63 -9.65 24.88
N THR A 193 -1.40 -8.78 24.23
CA THR A 193 -1.36 -7.34 24.50
C THR A 193 -2.65 -6.64 24.09
N GLY A 194 -2.89 -5.44 24.61
CA GLY A 194 -3.91 -4.52 24.11
C GLY A 194 -3.32 -3.41 23.21
N TYR A 195 -2.00 -3.42 22.97
CA TYR A 195 -1.30 -2.38 22.23
C TYR A 195 0.06 -2.88 21.70
N PHE A 196 0.42 -2.47 20.48
CA PHE A 196 1.76 -2.68 19.94
C PHE A 196 2.14 -1.59 18.93
N GLU A 197 3.44 -1.43 18.70
CA GLU A 197 3.99 -0.53 17.69
C GLU A 197 4.80 -1.33 16.67
N LEU A 198 4.68 -0.96 15.40
CA LEU A 198 5.51 -1.50 14.33
C LEU A 198 6.18 -0.36 13.57
N ARG A 199 7.46 -0.53 13.28
CA ARG A 199 8.29 0.46 12.60
C ARG A 199 9.08 -0.19 11.49
N TYR A 200 9.13 0.48 10.36
CA TYR A 200 10.12 0.23 9.33
C TYR A 200 11.30 1.19 9.54
N GLU A 201 12.50 0.66 9.64
CA GLU A 201 13.71 1.44 9.91
C GLU A 201 14.72 1.17 8.80
N PRO A 202 14.52 1.72 7.59
CA PRO A 202 15.50 1.60 6.53
C PRO A 202 16.75 2.41 6.88
N HIS A 203 17.86 1.99 6.30
CA HIS A 203 18.99 2.90 6.13
C HIS A 203 18.65 3.88 4.99
N GLY A 204 18.96 5.16 5.16
CA GLY A 204 18.61 6.19 4.18
C GLY A 204 19.33 5.96 2.84
N LYS A 205 18.63 6.20 1.73
CA LYS A 205 19.14 6.14 0.36
C LYS A 205 19.04 7.50 -0.30
N ASP A 206 19.95 7.77 -1.23
CA ASP A 206 19.78 8.90 -2.13
C ASP A 206 18.58 8.65 -3.07
N ALA A 207 17.85 9.70 -3.44
CA ALA A 207 16.64 9.59 -4.25
C ALA A 207 16.76 8.69 -5.51
N PRO A 208 17.86 8.72 -6.30
CA PRO A 208 18.02 7.84 -7.46
C PRO A 208 18.21 6.35 -7.15
N GLU A 209 18.45 6.00 -5.88
CA GLU A 209 18.69 4.65 -5.41
C GLU A 209 17.44 4.04 -4.76
N ILE A 210 16.48 4.86 -4.34
CA ILE A 210 15.24 4.41 -3.69
C ILE A 210 14.45 3.46 -4.59
N TRP A 211 14.19 3.83 -5.85
CA TRP A 211 13.45 2.95 -6.77
C TRP A 211 14.17 1.62 -7.05
N LYS A 212 15.49 1.56 -6.84
CA LYS A 212 16.31 0.35 -7.00
C LYS A 212 16.32 -0.53 -5.75
N SER A 213 15.67 -0.09 -4.67
CA SER A 213 15.61 -0.85 -3.44
C SER A 213 15.03 -2.24 -3.67
N GLN A 214 15.65 -3.23 -3.03
CA GLN A 214 15.19 -4.62 -3.05
C GLN A 214 14.37 -4.98 -1.81
N ASP A 215 14.15 -4.00 -0.93
CA ASP A 215 13.29 -4.16 0.24
C ASP A 215 11.90 -4.64 -0.18
N ASN A 216 11.35 -5.60 0.55
CA ASN A 216 10.01 -6.13 0.37
C ASN A 216 9.63 -6.73 1.71
N ILE A 217 8.69 -6.07 2.39
CA ILE A 217 8.36 -6.39 3.76
C ILE A 217 6.85 -6.61 3.84
N PHE A 218 6.47 -7.77 4.36
CA PHE A 218 5.08 -8.15 4.57
C PHE A 218 4.92 -8.73 5.98
N LEU A 219 4.03 -8.13 6.77
CA LEU A 219 3.68 -8.61 8.09
C LEU A 219 2.18 -8.89 8.12
N ASP A 220 1.82 -10.15 8.26
CA ASP A 220 0.47 -10.59 8.48
C ASP A 220 0.21 -10.68 9.99
N VAL A 221 -0.75 -9.90 10.49
CA VAL A 221 -1.05 -9.76 11.93
C VAL A 221 -2.49 -10.16 12.19
N TRP A 222 -2.71 -11.13 13.08
CA TRP A 222 -4.05 -11.54 13.52
C TRP A 222 -4.26 -11.17 14.98
N LEU A 223 -5.35 -10.44 15.27
CA LEU A 223 -5.75 -10.05 16.63
C LEU A 223 -6.71 -11.07 17.23
N GLY A 224 -6.25 -12.29 17.42
CA GLY A 224 -7.06 -13.42 17.87
C GLY A 224 -6.70 -14.69 17.09
N PRO A 225 -7.59 -15.69 17.00
CA PRO A 225 -7.31 -16.90 16.24
C PRO A 225 -7.04 -16.56 14.77
N LYS A 226 -5.97 -17.14 14.22
CA LYS A 226 -5.64 -17.03 12.80
C LYS A 226 -6.86 -17.44 11.97
N ARG A 227 -7.29 -16.59 11.03
CA ARG A 227 -8.38 -16.91 10.12
C ARG A 227 -7.96 -18.11 9.28
N THR A 228 -8.68 -19.22 9.41
CA THR A 228 -8.53 -20.33 8.47
C THR A 228 -9.25 -19.91 7.19
N THR A 229 -8.48 -19.68 6.13
CA THR A 229 -9.03 -19.36 4.81
C THR A 229 -9.85 -20.55 4.33
N ILE A 230 -11.17 -20.47 4.47
CA ILE A 230 -12.09 -21.41 3.84
C ILE A 230 -12.17 -20.97 2.38
N THR A 231 -11.40 -21.60 1.50
CA THR A 231 -11.58 -21.42 0.06
C THR A 231 -13.05 -21.69 -0.25
N PRO A 232 -13.80 -20.75 -0.85
CA PRO A 232 -15.16 -21.03 -1.25
C PRO A 232 -15.14 -22.25 -2.16
N GLN A 233 -15.85 -23.31 -1.76
CA GLN A 233 -15.97 -24.52 -2.55
C GLN A 233 -16.53 -24.12 -3.92
N PRO A 234 -15.90 -24.51 -5.05
CA PRO A 234 -16.37 -24.12 -6.37
C PRO A 234 -17.82 -24.54 -6.53
N THR A 235 -18.72 -23.58 -6.65
CA THR A 235 -20.11 -23.85 -6.94
C THR A 235 -20.15 -24.24 -8.41
N THR A 236 -20.25 -25.54 -8.71
CA THR A 236 -20.49 -26.03 -10.06
C THR A 236 -21.89 -25.62 -10.50
N THR A 237 -22.02 -24.39 -11.01
CA THR A 237 -23.16 -23.97 -11.82
C THR A 237 -22.83 -24.28 -13.26
N THR A 238 -23.52 -25.29 -13.81
CA THR A 238 -23.51 -25.64 -15.21
C THR A 238 -23.83 -24.39 -16.05
N PRO A 239 -22.96 -23.96 -16.98
CA PRO A 239 -23.25 -22.81 -17.82
C PRO A 239 -24.47 -23.12 -18.71
N PRO A 240 -25.47 -22.22 -18.78
CA PRO A 240 -26.58 -22.35 -19.72
C PRO A 240 -26.08 -22.27 -21.17
N PRO A 241 -26.79 -22.88 -22.15
CA PRO A 241 -26.33 -22.99 -23.52
C PRO A 241 -26.08 -21.62 -24.16
N THR A 242 -24.87 -21.41 -24.68
CA THR A 242 -24.45 -20.18 -25.35
C THR A 242 -25.13 -20.06 -26.71
N THR A 243 -25.97 -19.04 -26.88
CA THR A 243 -26.47 -18.63 -28.20
C THR A 243 -25.35 -17.91 -28.94
N VAL A 244 -24.90 -18.47 -30.07
CA VAL A 244 -23.89 -17.87 -30.95
C VAL A 244 -24.42 -16.56 -31.50
N THR A 245 -23.83 -15.44 -31.07
CA THR A 245 -24.10 -14.11 -31.64
C THR A 245 -22.87 -13.67 -32.43
N THR A 246 -23.08 -13.27 -33.67
CA THR A 246 -22.09 -12.95 -34.69
C THR A 246 -21.13 -11.82 -34.25
N PRO A 247 -19.82 -11.88 -34.59
CA PRO A 247 -18.87 -10.82 -34.23
C PRO A 247 -19.20 -9.49 -34.92
N LYS A 248 -19.26 -8.42 -34.13
CA LYS A 248 -19.26 -7.04 -34.62
C LYS A 248 -17.83 -6.66 -35.07
N PRO A 249 -17.63 -5.91 -36.17
CA PRO A 249 -16.29 -5.54 -36.63
C PRO A 249 -15.55 -4.70 -35.60
N ILE A 250 -14.29 -5.06 -35.36
CA ILE A 250 -13.34 -4.29 -34.54
C ILE A 250 -12.88 -3.09 -35.36
N THR A 251 -13.33 -1.89 -34.98
CA THR A 251 -12.69 -0.64 -35.39
C THR A 251 -11.49 -0.37 -34.49
N THR A 252 -10.32 -0.23 -35.09
CA THR A 252 -9.07 0.20 -34.46
C THR A 252 -9.25 1.54 -33.74
N PRO A 253 -8.70 1.72 -32.52
CA PRO A 253 -8.65 3.04 -31.90
C PRO A 253 -7.76 3.98 -32.76
N PRO A 254 -8.09 5.27 -32.87
CA PRO A 254 -7.18 6.23 -33.49
C PRO A 254 -5.91 6.34 -32.65
N LYS A 255 -4.76 6.35 -33.34
CA LYS A 255 -3.45 6.71 -32.80
C LYS A 255 -3.58 8.06 -32.05
N PRO A 256 -3.00 8.23 -30.85
CA PRO A 256 -2.98 9.54 -30.20
C PRO A 256 -2.31 10.54 -31.12
N THR A 257 -3.05 11.57 -31.53
CA THR A 257 -2.53 12.76 -32.18
C THR A 257 -1.66 13.51 -31.18
N ASP A 258 -0.46 13.92 -31.62
CA ASP A 258 0.48 14.72 -30.83
C ASP A 258 -0.23 15.91 -30.16
N GLY A 259 -0.35 15.85 -28.83
CA GLY A 259 -0.92 16.91 -28.01
C GLY A 259 0.00 18.13 -27.93
N PRO A 260 -0.52 19.31 -27.54
CA PRO A 260 0.18 20.60 -27.64
C PRO A 260 1.38 20.80 -26.69
N TYR A 261 1.86 19.76 -26.01
CA TYR A 261 2.87 19.86 -24.95
C TYR A 261 4.24 19.24 -25.28
N CYS A 262 4.55 18.97 -26.55
CA CYS A 262 5.91 18.60 -26.99
C CYS A 262 6.90 19.80 -27.00
N LYS A 263 6.94 20.60 -25.93
CA LYS A 263 7.91 21.72 -25.76
C LYS A 263 8.41 21.89 -24.32
N CYS A 264 8.70 20.79 -23.62
CA CYS A 264 9.53 20.87 -22.40
C CYS A 264 10.97 20.53 -22.80
N GLY A 265 11.83 21.54 -22.90
CA GLY A 265 13.26 21.30 -23.08
C GLY A 265 13.79 20.59 -21.84
N VAL A 266 14.48 19.47 -22.05
CA VAL A 266 15.20 18.77 -20.98
C VAL A 266 16.69 19.10 -21.05
N ASP A 267 17.34 19.13 -19.90
CA ASP A 267 18.77 19.32 -19.76
C ASP A 267 19.53 18.05 -20.18
N LYS A 268 20.87 18.10 -20.09
CA LYS A 268 21.75 16.99 -20.49
C LYS A 268 21.58 15.70 -19.67
N PHE A 269 20.80 15.74 -18.59
CA PHE A 269 20.49 14.61 -17.72
C PHE A 269 19.02 14.17 -17.82
N GLY A 270 18.19 14.86 -18.61
CA GLY A 270 16.78 14.55 -18.81
C GLY A 270 15.82 15.32 -17.91
N PHE A 271 16.29 16.29 -17.13
CA PHE A 271 15.42 17.12 -16.27
C PHE A 271 14.90 18.35 -17.03
N PRO A 272 13.70 18.88 -16.74
CA PRO A 272 13.25 20.14 -17.32
C PRO A 272 14.26 21.29 -17.07
N VAL A 273 14.50 22.12 -18.10
CA VAL A 273 15.33 23.33 -17.96
C VAL A 273 14.72 24.25 -16.88
N ASP A 274 15.56 24.78 -15.98
CA ASP A 274 15.22 25.59 -14.79
C ASP A 274 14.75 24.83 -13.52
N TRP A 275 14.93 23.51 -13.47
CA TRP A 275 14.68 22.68 -12.27
C TRP A 275 15.56 23.06 -11.06
N LYS A 276 14.95 23.15 -9.87
CA LYS A 276 15.63 23.25 -8.56
C LYS A 276 15.22 22.05 -7.71
N TYR A 277 16.15 21.48 -6.94
CA TYR A 277 15.90 20.26 -6.12
C TYR A 277 14.76 20.40 -5.09
N ASN A 278 14.38 21.64 -4.75
CA ASN A 278 13.28 21.95 -3.83
C ASN A 278 11.90 22.05 -4.52
N ASP A 279 11.85 21.98 -5.86
CA ASP A 279 10.64 22.13 -6.65
C ASP A 279 10.15 20.75 -7.11
N ILE A 280 8.95 20.37 -6.65
CA ILE A 280 8.33 19.06 -6.89
C ILE A 280 7.50 19.13 -8.17
N TRP A 281 7.75 18.22 -9.10
CA TRP A 281 6.98 18.03 -10.32
C TRP A 281 6.25 16.68 -10.25
N LEU A 282 5.06 16.62 -10.84
CA LEU A 282 4.31 15.39 -11.06
C LEU A 282 3.78 15.41 -12.49
N ASP A 283 3.99 14.31 -13.21
CA ASP A 283 3.54 14.10 -14.59
C ASP A 283 2.49 12.97 -14.56
N VAL A 284 1.40 13.13 -15.32
CA VAL A 284 0.35 12.11 -15.52
C VAL A 284 0.07 12.00 -17.00
#